data_AF-A0A0K9NW59-F1
#
_entry.id   AF-A0A0K9NW59-F1
#
_cell.length_a   1.000
_cell.length_b   1.000
_cell.length_c   1.000
_cell.angle_alpha   90.00
_cell.angle_beta   90.00
_cell.angle_gamma   90.00
#
_symmetry.space_group_name_H-M   'P 1'
#
loop_
_entity.id
_entity.type
_entity.pdbx_description
1 polymer ?
#
loop_
_entity_poly.entity_id
_entity_poly.type
_entity_poly.pdbx_seq_one_letter_code
_entity_poly.pdbx_strand_id
1 'polypeptide(L)'
;MEDVKRLVSEDLRQAIFKSTPDLLVITCTSLIDRLLPSARFQQVVRELAYPEMGLRRKTPEIALQHKCQGNHHFSNRDYAQALKSYSQALRFSPVDCDGVGKKLLAMIYANRASSFLELGHFEACVRDCSRAIDVSSHYVKAWYRRGRANALLKNYEDAVRDFETAFNLQDSISEKQHIKKELDTISSLFKKTITSKNMKRHDDIETLGGCIVSEPCSAILECITTKTKGRGMVSLCDVFPSSMVHYEEPLAAVVLKSCRENHCHFCFTELGGDVIFCPFCATPFYCSEHCREKADLEHRHECKGVNWPVIFPSDAILAGRIVANFIEKGGSFFGSKPIETSDFSHNYVHESPERKLELHIYSVVLLYCLNYYYGSRIPFSGTSASQT
;
A
#
# COMPACT_ATOMS: atom_id res chain seq x y z
N MET A 1 -23.95 1.86 3.43
CA MET A 1 -24.68 0.91 2.54
C MET A 1 -26.15 0.82 2.89
N GLU A 2 -26.53 0.46 4.12
CA GLU A 2 -27.95 0.38 4.51
C GLU A 2 -28.71 1.70 4.29
N ASP A 3 -28.10 2.85 4.56
CA ASP A 3 -28.73 4.14 4.25
C ASP A 3 -28.95 4.38 2.76
N VAL A 4 -28.06 3.88 1.89
CA VAL A 4 -28.23 3.97 0.43
C VAL A 4 -29.32 2.99 -0.03
N LYS A 5 -29.35 1.77 0.52
CA LYS A 5 -30.42 0.80 0.25
C LYS A 5 -31.79 1.38 0.57
N ARG A 6 -31.93 2.13 1.67
CA ARG A 6 -33.18 2.81 2.06
C ARG A 6 -33.65 3.88 1.08
N LEU A 7 -32.76 4.44 0.26
CA LEU A 7 -33.10 5.43 -0.78
C LEU A 7 -33.70 4.79 -2.04
N VAL A 8 -33.54 3.48 -2.22
CA VAL A 8 -34.07 2.75 -3.37
C VAL A 8 -35.55 2.46 -3.15
N SER A 9 -36.42 2.96 -4.04
CA SER A 9 -37.87 2.69 -3.99
C SER A 9 -38.18 1.22 -4.19
N GLU A 10 -39.26 0.73 -3.59
CA GLU A 10 -39.61 -0.69 -3.63
C GLU A 10 -39.83 -1.21 -5.06
N ASP A 11 -40.46 -0.41 -5.94
CA ASP A 11 -40.64 -0.77 -7.34
C ASP A 11 -39.31 -1.03 -8.06
N LEU A 12 -38.30 -0.20 -7.76
CA LEU A 12 -36.97 -0.34 -8.35
C LEU A 12 -36.22 -1.53 -7.75
N ARG A 13 -36.40 -1.83 -6.46
CA ARG A 13 -35.86 -3.06 -5.86
C ARG A 13 -36.41 -4.30 -6.55
N GLN A 14 -37.73 -4.36 -6.73
CA GLN A 14 -38.39 -5.47 -7.42
C GLN A 14 -37.91 -5.62 -8.87
N ALA A 15 -37.71 -4.51 -9.58
CA ALA A 15 -37.13 -4.51 -10.92
C ALA A 15 -35.70 -5.08 -10.93
N ILE A 16 -34.85 -4.68 -9.98
CA ILE A 16 -33.48 -5.19 -9.86
C ILE A 16 -33.47 -6.67 -9.48
N PHE A 17 -34.33 -7.11 -8.55
CA PHE A 17 -34.40 -8.51 -8.11
C PHE A 17 -34.69 -9.48 -9.27
N LYS A 18 -35.56 -9.04 -10.18
CA LYS A 18 -35.99 -9.81 -11.37
C LYS A 18 -35.12 -9.57 -12.60
N SER A 19 -34.11 -8.70 -12.51
CA SER A 19 -33.29 -8.33 -13.67
C SER A 19 -32.38 -9.47 -14.13
N THR A 20 -32.14 -9.48 -15.44
CA THR A 20 -31.16 -10.30 -16.16
C THR A 20 -30.04 -9.40 -16.71
N PRO A 21 -28.91 -9.96 -17.16
CA PRO A 21 -27.81 -9.18 -17.74
C PRO A 21 -28.24 -8.19 -18.84
N ASP A 22 -29.22 -8.55 -19.67
CA ASP A 22 -29.74 -7.70 -20.75
C ASP A 22 -30.47 -6.43 -20.25
N LEU A 23 -30.99 -6.49 -19.02
CA LEU A 23 -31.73 -5.38 -18.41
C LEU A 23 -30.86 -4.46 -17.56
N LEU A 24 -29.57 -4.79 -17.37
CA LEU A 24 -28.66 -4.05 -16.48
C LEU A 24 -28.55 -2.57 -16.84
N VAL A 25 -28.48 -2.24 -18.13
CA VAL A 25 -28.41 -0.84 -18.59
C VAL A 25 -29.63 -0.06 -18.10
N ILE A 26 -30.83 -0.65 -18.20
CA ILE A 26 -32.10 0.00 -17.83
C ILE A 26 -32.21 0.14 -16.31
N THR A 27 -31.90 -0.93 -15.56
CA THR A 27 -31.97 -0.91 -14.09
C THR A 27 -30.91 0.01 -13.49
N CYS A 28 -29.69 0.04 -14.02
CA CYS A 28 -28.65 0.98 -13.62
C CYS A 28 -29.02 2.43 -13.97
N THR A 29 -29.56 2.70 -15.16
CA THR A 29 -30.04 4.06 -15.52
C THR A 29 -31.11 4.54 -14.54
N SER A 30 -32.12 3.69 -14.28
CA SER A 30 -33.21 3.99 -13.35
C SER A 30 -32.71 4.25 -11.93
N LEU A 31 -31.68 3.52 -11.50
CA LEU A 31 -31.07 3.71 -10.19
C LEU A 31 -30.26 5.01 -10.11
N ILE A 32 -29.50 5.33 -11.15
CA ILE A 32 -28.75 6.59 -11.26
C ILE A 32 -29.69 7.78 -11.17
N ASP A 33 -30.77 7.80 -11.96
CA ASP A 33 -31.73 8.91 -12.01
C ASP A 33 -32.40 9.16 -10.65
N ARG A 34 -32.51 8.13 -9.81
CA ARG A 34 -33.10 8.21 -8.48
C ARG A 34 -32.08 8.60 -7.40
N LEU A 35 -30.89 8.02 -7.44
CA LEU A 35 -29.86 8.26 -6.42
C LEU A 35 -29.15 9.60 -6.60
N LEU A 36 -28.84 10.00 -7.83
CA LEU A 36 -28.00 11.16 -8.10
C LEU A 36 -28.59 12.48 -7.57
N PRO A 37 -29.91 12.76 -7.73
CA PRO A 37 -30.52 13.98 -7.19
C PRO A 37 -30.68 13.96 -5.67
N SER A 38 -30.53 12.81 -5.01
CA SER A 38 -30.75 12.69 -3.57
C SER A 38 -29.61 13.33 -2.78
N ALA A 39 -29.92 14.40 -2.05
CA ALA A 39 -28.98 15.06 -1.14
C ALA A 39 -28.37 14.08 -0.12
N ARG A 40 -29.17 13.10 0.34
CA ARG A 40 -28.72 12.07 1.28
C ARG A 40 -27.71 11.12 0.65
N PHE A 41 -27.89 10.74 -0.62
CA PHE A 41 -26.89 9.94 -1.35
C PHE A 41 -25.57 10.71 -1.47
N GLN A 42 -25.64 11.98 -1.92
CA GLN A 42 -24.48 12.85 -2.04
C GLN A 42 -23.76 13.04 -0.70
N GLN A 43 -24.49 13.14 0.40
CA GLN A 43 -23.93 13.24 1.75
C GLN A 43 -23.23 11.94 2.16
N VAL A 44 -23.86 10.77 1.97
CA VAL A 44 -23.27 9.47 2.33
C VAL A 44 -21.99 9.21 1.54
N VAL A 45 -21.97 9.50 0.22
CA VAL A 45 -20.76 9.36 -0.58
C VAL A 45 -19.68 10.36 -0.11
N ARG A 46 -20.06 11.60 0.25
CA ARG A 46 -19.13 12.59 0.82
C ARG A 46 -18.48 12.13 2.12
N GLU A 47 -19.28 11.72 3.10
CA GLU A 47 -18.82 11.30 4.43
C GLU A 47 -17.93 10.05 4.37
N LEU A 48 -18.22 9.13 3.47
CA LEU A 48 -17.49 7.87 3.42
C LEU A 48 -16.24 7.92 2.55
N ALA A 49 -16.28 8.74 1.51
CA ALA A 49 -15.41 8.57 0.37
C ALA A 49 -14.54 9.82 0.13
N TYR A 50 -14.96 11.03 0.50
CA TYR A 50 -14.16 12.22 0.17
C TYR A 50 -12.98 12.41 1.14
N PRO A 51 -11.80 12.85 0.65
CA PRO A 51 -10.60 13.02 1.47
C PRO A 51 -10.77 13.97 2.67
N GLU A 52 -11.60 15.01 2.52
CA GLU A 52 -11.82 16.04 3.55
C GLU A 52 -12.65 15.53 4.75
N MET A 53 -13.62 14.66 4.47
CA MET A 53 -14.69 14.24 5.39
C MET A 53 -14.65 12.73 5.73
N GLY A 54 -13.77 11.97 5.06
CA GLY A 54 -13.70 10.52 5.18
C GLY A 54 -13.37 10.03 6.59
N LEU A 55 -14.05 8.96 7.02
CA LEU A 55 -13.86 8.26 8.31
C LEU A 55 -12.40 7.83 8.62
N ARG A 56 -11.50 7.85 7.63
CA ARG A 56 -10.08 7.49 7.76
C ARG A 56 -9.12 8.59 7.28
N ARG A 57 -9.48 9.85 7.51
CA ARG A 57 -8.59 10.98 7.26
C ARG A 57 -7.35 10.89 8.14
N LYS A 58 -6.20 11.23 7.56
CA LYS A 58 -4.95 11.46 8.31
C LYS A 58 -5.01 12.82 8.99
N THR A 59 -4.99 12.85 10.32
CA THR A 59 -5.03 14.10 11.08
C THR A 59 -3.86 14.19 12.06
N PRO A 60 -3.25 15.38 12.26
CA PRO A 60 -2.18 15.56 13.23
C PRO A 60 -2.59 15.17 14.65
N GLU A 61 -3.86 15.36 15.02
CA GLU A 61 -4.39 15.08 16.35
C GLU A 61 -4.38 13.57 16.65
N ILE A 62 -4.87 12.75 15.71
CA ILE A 62 -4.87 11.29 15.85
C ILE A 62 -3.43 10.76 15.86
N ALA A 63 -2.58 11.28 14.98
CA ALA A 63 -1.15 10.93 14.96
C ALA A 63 -0.47 11.27 16.30
N LEU A 64 -0.75 12.45 16.87
CA LEU A 64 -0.21 12.89 18.14
C LEU A 64 -0.70 12.02 19.31
N GLN A 65 -1.98 11.65 19.32
CA GLN A 65 -2.55 10.77 20.34
C GLN A 65 -1.83 9.42 20.36
N HIS A 66 -1.67 8.78 19.19
CA HIS A 66 -0.95 7.52 19.09
C HIS A 66 0.54 7.65 19.41
N LYS A 67 1.18 8.79 19.09
CA LYS A 67 2.55 9.08 19.51
C LYS A 67 2.64 9.14 21.04
N CYS A 68 1.72 9.80 21.72
CA CYS A 68 1.68 9.87 23.19
C CYS A 68 1.48 8.49 23.83
N GLN A 69 0.60 7.65 23.26
CA GLN A 69 0.45 6.25 23.67
C GLN A 69 1.77 5.47 23.50
N GLY A 70 2.44 5.65 22.36
CA GLY A 70 3.75 5.03 22.11
C GLY A 70 4.79 5.48 23.12
N ASN A 71 4.84 6.76 23.48
CA ASN A 71 5.73 7.28 24.50
C ASN A 71 5.45 6.63 25.87
N HIS A 72 4.18 6.45 26.23
CA HIS A 72 3.78 5.81 27.49
C HIS A 72 4.21 4.33 27.55
N HIS A 73 3.95 3.56 26.49
CA HIS A 73 4.44 2.17 26.40
C HIS A 73 5.97 2.11 26.45
N PHE A 74 6.64 3.03 25.75
CA PHE A 74 8.11 3.09 25.74
C PHE A 74 8.68 3.40 27.13
N SER A 75 8.09 4.33 27.90
CA SER A 75 8.52 4.60 29.27
C SER A 75 8.32 3.42 30.21
N ASN A 76 7.32 2.58 29.95
CA ASN A 76 7.07 1.34 30.67
C ASN A 76 7.95 0.17 30.21
N ARG A 77 8.88 0.41 29.28
CA ARG A 77 9.73 -0.60 28.61
C ARG A 77 8.96 -1.66 27.82
N ASP A 78 7.69 -1.41 27.50
CA ASP A 78 6.92 -2.23 26.56
C ASP A 78 7.17 -1.75 25.13
N TYR A 79 8.34 -2.12 24.60
CA TYR A 79 8.78 -1.67 23.28
C TYR A 79 7.93 -2.25 22.14
N ALA A 80 7.34 -3.43 22.32
CA ALA A 80 6.49 -4.06 21.32
C ALA A 80 5.17 -3.28 21.13
N GLN A 81 4.52 -2.88 22.23
CA GLN A 81 3.32 -2.04 22.13
C GLN A 81 3.66 -0.60 21.72
N ALA A 82 4.81 -0.07 22.15
CA ALA A 82 5.30 1.22 21.67
C ALA A 82 5.46 1.22 20.13
N LEU A 83 6.04 0.16 19.57
CA LEU A 83 6.21 0.00 18.13
C LEU A 83 4.87 0.03 17.38
N LYS A 84 3.85 -0.67 17.89
CA LYS A 84 2.50 -0.65 17.30
C LYS A 84 1.87 0.73 17.37
N SER A 85 1.96 1.41 18.52
CA SER A 85 1.43 2.76 18.70
C SER A 85 2.13 3.78 17.78
N TYR A 86 3.45 3.74 17.65
CA TYR A 86 4.16 4.63 16.72
C TYR A 86 3.85 4.31 15.25
N SER A 87 3.67 3.04 14.90
CA SER A 87 3.22 2.66 13.55
C SER A 87 1.84 3.23 13.24
N GLN A 88 0.91 3.18 14.20
CA GLN A 88 -0.40 3.79 14.04
C GLN A 88 -0.31 5.33 13.98
N ALA A 89 0.63 5.94 14.71
CA ALA A 89 0.90 7.38 14.59
C ALA A 89 1.37 7.75 13.17
N LEU A 90 2.27 6.96 12.56
CA LEU A 90 2.70 7.17 11.16
C LEU A 90 1.55 6.95 10.17
N ARG A 91 0.70 5.95 10.40
CA ARG A 91 -0.48 5.66 9.57
C ARG A 91 -1.36 6.90 9.41
N PHE A 92 -1.58 7.65 10.49
CA PHE A 92 -2.43 8.84 10.49
C PHE A 92 -1.68 10.17 10.36
N SER A 93 -0.35 10.15 10.26
CA SER A 93 0.42 11.39 10.08
C SER A 93 0.18 11.95 8.68
N PRO A 94 -0.31 13.19 8.53
CA PRO A 94 -0.41 13.83 7.23
C PRO A 94 0.99 14.19 6.72
N VAL A 95 1.17 14.14 5.40
CA VAL A 95 2.46 14.49 4.75
C VAL A 95 2.51 15.96 4.33
N ASP A 96 1.35 16.54 4.00
CA ASP A 96 1.24 17.91 3.44
C ASP A 96 1.16 19.01 4.50
N CYS A 97 1.46 18.74 5.77
CA CYS A 97 1.47 19.79 6.78
C CYS A 97 2.79 20.57 6.75
N ASP A 98 2.68 21.87 7.04
CA ASP A 98 3.77 22.86 7.14
C ASP A 98 4.95 22.39 8.03
N GLY A 99 5.93 23.23 8.30
CA GLY A 99 7.11 22.87 9.11
C GLY A 99 6.82 22.10 10.42
N VAL A 100 5.66 22.34 11.05
CA VAL A 100 5.19 21.61 12.25
C VAL A 100 4.86 20.13 11.96
N GLY A 101 4.20 19.83 10.84
CA GLY A 101 3.84 18.47 10.44
C GLY A 101 5.05 17.61 10.10
N LYS A 102 5.98 18.16 9.32
CA LYS A 102 7.27 17.50 9.02
C LYS A 102 8.05 17.20 10.30
N LYS A 103 8.08 18.14 11.24
CA LYS A 103 8.73 17.93 12.54
C LYS A 103 8.09 16.78 13.32
N LEU A 104 6.75 16.72 13.36
CA LEU A 104 6.02 15.63 14.01
C LEU A 104 6.34 14.28 13.35
N LEU A 105 6.32 14.21 12.02
CA LEU A 105 6.62 13.00 11.27
C LEU A 105 8.05 12.48 11.55
N ALA A 106 9.06 13.36 11.53
CA ALA A 106 10.44 13.01 11.88
C ALA A 106 10.57 12.51 13.33
N MET A 107 9.85 13.12 14.28
CA MET A 107 9.82 12.64 15.67
C MET A 107 9.23 11.23 15.78
N ILE A 108 8.11 10.96 15.11
CA ILE A 108 7.45 9.67 15.17
C ILE A 108 8.37 8.58 14.58
N TYR A 109 8.98 8.83 13.41
CA TYR A 109 9.94 7.89 12.82
C TYR A 109 11.10 7.59 13.78
N ALA A 110 11.73 8.61 14.36
CA ALA A 110 12.84 8.37 15.28
C ALA A 110 12.40 7.63 16.55
N ASN A 111 11.18 7.88 17.06
CA ASN A 111 10.66 7.17 18.23
C ASN A 111 10.35 5.71 17.93
N ARG A 112 9.82 5.42 16.73
CA ARG A 112 9.66 4.04 16.25
C ARG A 112 11.02 3.36 16.07
N ALA A 113 12.00 4.05 15.50
CA ALA A 113 13.38 3.59 15.40
C ALA A 113 13.98 3.25 16.78
N SER A 114 13.69 4.05 17.80
CA SER A 114 14.11 3.76 19.18
C SER A 114 13.52 2.45 19.68
N SER A 115 12.26 2.15 19.37
CA SER A 115 11.62 0.89 19.76
C SER A 115 12.25 -0.29 19.03
N PHE A 116 12.56 -0.15 17.74
CA PHE A 116 13.32 -1.15 16.99
C PHE A 116 14.71 -1.41 17.57
N LEU A 117 15.42 -0.37 17.99
CA LEU A 117 16.74 -0.48 18.61
C LEU A 117 16.70 -1.32 19.89
N GLU A 118 15.73 -1.04 20.78
CA GLU A 118 15.57 -1.79 22.04
C GLU A 118 15.10 -3.24 21.82
N LEU A 119 14.39 -3.51 20.72
CA LEU A 119 13.96 -4.86 20.32
C LEU A 119 15.04 -5.63 19.53
N GLY A 120 16.19 -5.02 19.23
CA GLY A 120 17.27 -5.65 18.46
C GLY A 120 17.06 -5.68 16.94
N HIS A 121 16.05 -4.98 16.42
CA HIS A 121 15.76 -4.88 14.98
C HIS A 121 16.55 -3.72 14.34
N PHE A 122 17.87 -3.87 14.26
CA PHE A 122 18.77 -2.77 13.91
C PHE A 122 18.61 -2.26 12.47
N GLU A 123 18.34 -3.12 11.49
CA GLU A 123 18.14 -2.70 10.10
C GLU A 123 16.85 -1.85 9.95
N ALA A 124 15.78 -2.21 10.67
CA ALA A 124 14.55 -1.43 10.71
C ALA A 124 14.77 -0.08 11.41
N CYS A 125 15.59 -0.06 12.48
CA CYS A 125 16.02 1.17 13.13
C CYS A 125 16.75 2.11 12.13
N VAL A 126 17.70 1.59 11.36
CA VAL A 126 18.45 2.37 10.36
C VAL A 126 17.51 2.96 9.31
N ARG A 127 16.55 2.19 8.82
CA ARG A 127 15.57 2.66 7.81
C ARG A 127 14.69 3.78 8.37
N ASP A 128 14.12 3.63 9.57
CA ASP A 128 13.31 4.68 10.18
C ASP A 128 14.11 5.93 10.52
N CYS A 129 15.35 5.80 11.00
CA CYS A 129 16.20 6.96 11.22
C CYS A 129 16.52 7.68 9.91
N SER A 130 16.74 6.95 8.82
CA SER A 130 16.96 7.55 7.49
C SER A 130 15.72 8.31 7.02
N ARG A 131 14.52 7.72 7.14
CA ARG A 131 13.25 8.43 6.87
C ARG A 131 13.09 9.69 7.72
N ALA A 132 13.47 9.65 8.99
CA ALA A 132 13.43 10.83 9.87
C ALA A 132 14.40 11.93 9.41
N ILE A 133 15.59 11.57 8.94
CA ILE A 133 16.62 12.49 8.42
C ILE A 133 16.16 13.10 7.08
N ASP A 134 15.56 12.31 6.20
CA ASP A 134 15.03 12.79 4.92
C ASP A 134 13.93 13.84 5.13
N VAL A 135 13.10 13.65 6.17
CA VAL A 135 12.08 14.63 6.57
C VAL A 135 12.70 15.85 7.27
N SER A 136 13.70 15.63 8.14
CA SER A 136 14.37 16.69 8.89
C SER A 136 15.85 16.37 9.12
N SER A 137 16.70 16.93 8.27
CA SER A 137 18.15 16.68 8.30
C SER A 137 18.85 17.17 9.57
N HIS A 138 18.24 18.10 10.30
CA HIS A 138 18.79 18.67 11.54
C HIS A 138 18.31 17.90 12.80
N TYR A 139 17.59 16.80 12.64
CA TYR A 139 17.04 16.06 13.77
C TYR A 139 18.08 15.14 14.42
N VAL A 140 18.87 15.69 15.35
CA VAL A 140 20.03 15.04 15.99
C VAL A 140 19.75 13.63 16.50
N LYS A 141 18.58 13.40 17.12
CA LYS A 141 18.21 12.08 17.67
C LYS A 141 18.15 10.99 16.61
N ALA A 142 17.78 11.30 15.37
CA ALA A 142 17.76 10.33 14.29
C ALA A 142 19.19 9.93 13.86
N TRP A 143 20.09 10.89 13.67
CA TRP A 143 21.51 10.63 13.39
C TRP A 143 22.17 9.79 14.48
N TYR A 144 22.00 10.18 15.74
CA TYR A 144 22.56 9.44 16.87
C TYR A 144 22.06 8.00 16.95
N ARG A 145 20.74 7.78 16.77
CA ARG A 145 20.14 6.44 16.81
C ARG A 145 20.58 5.58 15.61
N ARG A 146 20.69 6.16 14.41
CA ARG A 146 21.22 5.46 13.22
C ARG A 146 22.66 5.04 13.43
N GLY A 147 23.50 5.92 14.00
CA GLY A 147 24.88 5.61 14.35
C GLY A 147 24.99 4.45 15.33
N ARG A 148 24.16 4.42 16.38
CA ARG A 148 24.09 3.28 17.32
C ARG A 148 23.68 1.98 16.62
N ALA A 149 22.65 2.01 15.78
CA ALA A 149 22.19 0.84 15.06
C ALA A 149 23.26 0.32 14.09
N ASN A 150 23.92 1.20 13.35
CA ASN A 150 25.05 0.86 12.47
C ASN A 150 26.23 0.26 13.25
N ALA A 151 26.55 0.79 14.44
CA ALA A 151 27.59 0.22 15.29
C ALA A 151 27.27 -1.20 15.76
N LEU A 152 26.01 -1.47 16.11
CA LEU A 152 25.53 -2.81 16.49
C LEU A 152 25.53 -3.79 15.31
N LEU A 153 25.26 -3.29 14.10
CA LEU A 153 25.41 -4.02 12.84
C LEU A 153 26.88 -4.17 12.39
N LYS A 154 27.84 -3.59 13.13
CA LYS A 154 29.27 -3.54 12.77
C LYS A 154 29.59 -2.75 11.49
N ASN A 155 28.65 -1.92 11.04
CA ASN A 155 28.86 -0.92 9.98
C ASN A 155 29.56 0.30 10.57
N TYR A 156 30.79 0.10 11.06
CA TYR A 156 31.49 1.10 11.87
C TYR A 156 31.79 2.39 11.11
N GLU A 157 32.01 2.34 9.80
CA GLU A 157 32.24 3.52 8.98
C GLU A 157 31.01 4.44 8.93
N ASP A 158 29.84 3.87 8.63
CA ASP A 158 28.58 4.61 8.64
C ASP A 158 28.22 5.12 10.03
N ALA A 159 28.50 4.32 11.07
CA ALA A 159 28.30 4.72 12.46
C ALA A 159 29.13 5.96 12.84
N VAL A 160 30.41 6.00 12.45
CA VAL A 160 31.30 7.14 12.68
C VAL A 160 30.73 8.40 12.00
N ARG A 161 30.38 8.31 10.70
CA ARG A 161 29.77 9.42 9.96
C ARG A 161 28.49 9.95 10.63
N ASP A 162 27.63 9.04 11.08
CA ASP A 162 26.38 9.40 11.73
C ASP A 162 26.61 10.08 13.10
N PHE A 163 27.56 9.58 13.90
CA PHE A 163 27.90 10.21 15.19
C PHE A 163 28.60 11.55 15.04
N GLU A 164 29.48 11.73 14.05
CA GLU A 164 30.09 13.03 13.73
C GLU A 164 29.03 14.06 13.34
N THR A 165 28.09 13.67 12.49
CA THR A 165 26.97 14.53 12.09
C THR A 165 26.10 14.89 13.30
N ALA A 166 25.76 13.91 14.13
CA ALA A 166 25.01 14.16 15.37
C ALA A 166 25.77 15.10 16.33
N PHE A 167 27.08 14.94 16.47
CA PHE A 167 27.91 15.79 17.32
C PHE A 167 27.95 17.24 16.83
N ASN A 168 28.07 17.43 15.52
CA ASN A 168 28.14 18.76 14.90
C ASN A 168 26.80 19.52 15.00
N LEU A 169 25.68 18.81 14.87
CA LEU A 169 24.33 19.38 14.93
C LEU A 169 23.82 19.60 16.36
N GLN A 170 24.41 18.92 17.35
CA GLN A 170 24.01 19.06 18.74
C GLN A 170 24.36 20.47 19.25
N ASP A 171 23.58 21.03 20.16
CA ASP A 171 23.91 22.32 20.80
C ASP A 171 24.33 22.15 22.26
N SER A 172 23.70 21.23 22.99
CA SER A 172 24.00 20.98 24.40
C SER A 172 25.38 20.35 24.61
N ILE A 173 26.20 20.96 25.47
CA ILE A 173 27.55 20.49 25.81
C ILE A 173 27.52 19.09 26.44
N SER A 174 26.56 18.80 27.32
CA SER A 174 26.48 17.50 28.00
C SER A 174 26.14 16.37 27.02
N GLU A 175 25.18 16.60 26.13
CA GLU A 175 24.81 15.64 25.08
C GLU A 175 25.95 15.48 24.05
N LYS A 176 26.65 16.57 23.69
CA LYS A 176 27.87 16.49 22.86
C LYS A 176 28.94 15.60 23.47
N GLN A 177 29.23 15.76 24.77
CA GLN A 177 30.21 14.93 25.45
C GLN A 177 29.83 13.45 25.46
N HIS A 178 28.53 13.15 25.62
CA HIS A 178 28.05 11.78 25.49
C HIS A 178 28.26 11.23 24.07
N ILE A 179 27.87 11.98 23.03
CA ILE A 179 28.04 11.55 21.64
C ILE A 179 29.53 11.36 21.33
N LYS A 180 30.40 12.23 21.85
CA LYS A 180 31.85 12.15 21.64
C LYS A 180 32.46 10.88 22.23
N LYS A 181 32.04 10.47 23.44
CA LYS A 181 32.51 9.21 24.06
C LYS A 181 32.16 7.98 23.23
N GLU A 182 30.93 7.93 22.71
CA GLU A 182 30.47 6.86 21.81
C GLU A 182 31.28 6.88 20.51
N LEU A 183 31.43 8.05 19.90
CA LEU A 183 32.21 8.24 18.67
C LEU A 183 33.66 7.75 18.82
N ASP A 184 34.35 8.09 19.91
CA ASP A 184 35.73 7.68 20.15
C ASP A 184 35.84 6.16 20.34
N THR A 185 34.85 5.56 21.01
CA THR A 185 34.76 4.10 21.20
C THR A 185 34.58 3.38 19.86
N ILE A 186 33.63 3.83 19.03
CA ILE A 186 33.38 3.23 17.72
C ILE A 186 34.55 3.47 16.76
N SER A 187 35.18 4.64 16.81
CA SER A 187 36.38 4.94 16.01
C SER A 187 37.55 4.00 16.35
N SER A 188 37.72 3.64 17.62
CA SER A 188 38.70 2.64 18.06
C SER A 188 38.38 1.25 17.50
N LEU A 189 37.10 0.83 17.56
CA LEU A 189 36.66 -0.44 16.98
C LEU A 189 36.83 -0.49 15.46
N PHE A 190 36.55 0.62 14.77
CA PHE A 190 36.76 0.73 13.32
C PHE A 190 38.22 0.53 12.95
N LYS A 191 39.14 1.23 13.64
CA LYS A 191 40.60 1.08 13.44
C LYS A 191 41.06 -0.36 13.66
N LYS A 192 40.61 -1.01 14.74
CA LYS A 192 40.92 -2.43 15.03
C LYS A 192 40.39 -3.37 13.93
N THR A 193 39.21 -3.08 13.38
CA THR A 193 38.61 -3.88 12.31
C THR A 193 39.39 -3.76 11.01
N ILE A 194 39.87 -2.55 10.68
CA ILE A 194 40.72 -2.31 9.51
C ILE A 194 42.06 -3.03 9.64
N THR A 195 42.73 -2.92 10.79
CA THR A 195 44.02 -3.61 11.01
C THR A 195 43.87 -5.13 10.93
N SER A 196 42.78 -5.69 11.46
CA SER A 196 42.48 -7.12 11.33
C SER A 196 42.17 -7.55 9.88
N LYS A 197 41.43 -6.75 9.11
CA LYS A 197 41.17 -7.03 7.67
C LYS A 197 42.44 -6.94 6.83
N ASN A 198 43.36 -6.03 7.15
CA ASN A 198 44.65 -5.91 6.45
C ASN A 198 45.59 -7.07 6.76
N MET A 199 45.50 -7.71 7.94
CA MET A 199 46.23 -8.94 8.24
C MET A 199 45.67 -10.18 7.52
N LYS A 200 44.36 -10.23 7.24
CA LYS A 200 43.73 -11.37 6.53
C LYS A 200 43.83 -11.31 5.00
N ARG A 201 44.11 -10.14 4.41
CA ARG A 201 44.27 -10.01 2.95
C ARG A 201 45.56 -10.63 2.39
N HIS A 202 46.43 -11.18 3.23
CA HIS A 202 47.68 -11.80 2.81
C HIS A 202 47.61 -13.32 2.56
N ASP A 203 46.49 -14.00 2.85
CA ASP A 203 46.41 -15.47 2.77
C ASP A 203 45.24 -16.07 1.96
N ASP A 204 44.37 -15.28 1.31
CA ASP A 204 43.25 -15.84 0.54
C ASP A 204 43.28 -15.40 -0.95
N ILE A 205 44.08 -16.11 -1.76
CA ILE A 205 43.84 -16.28 -3.19
C ILE A 205 43.59 -17.77 -3.41
N GLU A 206 42.33 -18.21 -3.37
CA GLU A 206 41.84 -19.31 -4.21
C GLU A 206 40.32 -19.47 -4.12
N THR A 207 39.72 -19.68 -5.30
CA THR A 207 38.38 -20.25 -5.56
C THR A 207 37.15 -19.33 -5.48
N LEU A 208 36.95 -18.51 -6.52
CA LEU A 208 35.60 -18.15 -6.97
C LEU A 208 35.00 -19.33 -7.76
N GLY A 209 34.29 -20.21 -7.07
CA GLY A 209 33.33 -21.12 -7.69
C GLY A 209 32.04 -20.34 -7.97
N GLY A 210 31.83 -19.97 -9.24
CA GLY A 210 30.59 -19.35 -9.68
C GLY A 210 29.44 -20.35 -9.62
N CYS A 211 28.46 -20.12 -8.74
CA CYS A 211 27.12 -20.68 -8.94
C CYS A 211 26.51 -19.98 -10.15
N ILE A 212 26.56 -20.64 -11.30
CA ILE A 212 25.65 -20.33 -12.41
C ILE A 212 24.25 -20.64 -11.87
N VAL A 213 23.50 -19.60 -11.54
CA VAL A 213 22.04 -19.70 -11.44
C VAL A 213 21.61 -20.06 -12.86
N SER A 214 21.38 -21.35 -13.11
CA SER A 214 20.82 -21.80 -14.37
C SER A 214 19.46 -21.11 -14.52
N GLU A 215 19.34 -20.22 -15.49
CA GLU A 215 18.04 -19.70 -15.90
C GLU A 215 17.11 -20.90 -16.12
N PRO A 216 15.90 -20.90 -15.53
CA PRO A 216 14.98 -22.00 -15.73
C PRO A 216 14.70 -22.12 -17.23
N CYS A 217 14.97 -23.29 -17.81
CA CYS A 217 14.62 -23.58 -19.20
C CYS A 217 13.11 -23.38 -19.37
N SER A 218 12.72 -22.33 -20.08
CA SER A 218 11.33 -22.04 -20.39
C SER A 218 10.79 -23.08 -21.37
N ALA A 219 9.65 -23.68 -21.04
CA ALA A 219 8.99 -24.58 -21.97
C ALA A 219 8.39 -23.76 -23.11
N ILE A 220 8.67 -24.13 -24.36
CA ILE A 220 8.01 -23.52 -25.51
C ILE A 220 6.58 -24.04 -25.56
N LEU A 221 5.61 -23.14 -25.41
CA LEU A 221 4.18 -23.43 -25.46
C LEU A 221 3.52 -22.73 -26.64
N GLU A 222 2.55 -23.42 -27.24
CA GLU A 222 1.65 -22.87 -28.23
C GLU A 222 0.21 -22.86 -27.70
N CYS A 223 -0.48 -21.74 -27.92
CA CYS A 223 -1.91 -21.63 -27.61
C CYS A 223 -2.70 -22.40 -28.66
N ILE A 224 -3.47 -23.38 -28.23
CA ILE A 224 -4.35 -24.18 -29.09
C ILE A 224 -5.80 -23.97 -28.68
N THR A 225 -6.72 -24.07 -29.64
CA THR A 225 -8.15 -24.09 -29.34
C THR A 225 -8.71 -25.43 -29.81
N THR A 226 -9.28 -26.18 -28.88
CA THR A 226 -9.93 -27.47 -29.17
C THR A 226 -11.44 -27.30 -29.10
N LYS A 227 -12.17 -28.00 -29.98
CA LYS A 227 -13.64 -27.95 -29.99
C LYS A 227 -14.27 -28.46 -28.69
N THR A 228 -13.58 -29.32 -27.94
CA THR A 228 -14.12 -30.00 -26.76
C THR A 228 -13.68 -29.39 -25.44
N LYS A 229 -12.50 -28.73 -25.38
CA LYS A 229 -11.94 -28.18 -24.13
C LYS A 229 -11.69 -26.67 -24.19
N GLY A 230 -12.05 -26.01 -25.30
CA GLY A 230 -11.80 -24.58 -25.47
C GLY A 230 -10.30 -24.29 -25.67
N ARG A 231 -9.84 -23.13 -25.15
CA ARG A 231 -8.44 -22.68 -25.25
C ARG A 231 -7.57 -23.49 -24.28
N GLY A 232 -6.38 -23.87 -24.72
CA GLY A 232 -5.38 -24.57 -23.91
C GLY A 232 -3.97 -24.27 -24.40
N MET A 233 -2.97 -24.80 -23.71
CA MET A 233 -1.57 -24.69 -24.12
C MET A 233 -1.01 -26.09 -24.38
N VAL A 234 -0.22 -26.23 -25.44
CA VAL A 234 0.51 -27.47 -25.75
C VAL A 234 2.00 -27.16 -25.81
N SER A 235 2.85 -28.07 -25.33
CA SER A 235 4.29 -27.97 -25.58
C SER A 235 4.66 -28.83 -26.77
N LEU A 236 5.54 -28.31 -27.63
CA LEU A 236 6.10 -29.05 -28.77
C LEU A 236 7.28 -29.94 -28.36
N CYS A 237 7.74 -29.84 -27.12
CA CYS A 237 8.88 -30.57 -26.57
C CYS A 237 8.53 -31.16 -25.20
N ASP A 238 9.37 -32.07 -24.70
CA ASP A 238 9.27 -32.56 -23.33
C ASP A 238 9.44 -31.39 -22.34
N VAL A 239 8.48 -31.26 -21.43
CA VAL A 239 8.55 -30.29 -20.32
C VAL A 239 9.34 -30.92 -19.20
N PHE A 240 10.57 -30.44 -18.97
CA PHE A 240 11.40 -30.93 -17.88
C PHE A 240 10.80 -30.58 -16.51
N PRO A 241 11.02 -31.43 -15.48
CA PRO A 241 10.64 -31.07 -14.12
C PRO A 241 11.22 -29.72 -13.72
N SER A 242 10.40 -28.87 -13.07
CA SER A 242 10.75 -27.51 -12.67
C SER A 242 10.92 -26.47 -13.79
N SER A 243 10.53 -26.79 -15.04
CA SER A 243 10.41 -25.78 -16.09
C SER A 243 9.26 -24.79 -15.80
N MET A 244 9.50 -23.50 -16.01
CA MET A 244 8.43 -22.50 -16.04
C MET A 244 7.65 -22.68 -17.34
N VAL A 245 6.41 -23.12 -17.21
CA VAL A 245 5.50 -23.44 -18.33
C VAL A 245 4.79 -22.17 -18.78
N HIS A 246 4.19 -21.44 -17.84
CA HIS A 246 3.46 -20.22 -18.14
C HIS A 246 3.58 -19.25 -16.96
N TYR A 247 3.71 -17.96 -17.26
CA TYR A 247 3.59 -16.87 -16.32
C TYR A 247 2.60 -15.88 -16.90
N GLU A 248 1.55 -15.58 -16.13
CA GLU A 248 0.58 -14.55 -16.44
C GLU A 248 0.56 -13.55 -15.30
N GLU A 249 0.67 -12.28 -15.63
CA GLU A 249 0.45 -11.22 -14.65
C GLU A 249 -1.05 -10.97 -14.52
N PRO A 250 -1.60 -10.96 -13.30
CA PRO A 250 -3.02 -10.70 -13.13
C PRO A 250 -3.36 -9.31 -13.68
N LEU A 251 -4.49 -9.20 -14.38
CA LEU A 251 -4.97 -7.92 -14.90
C LEU A 251 -5.13 -6.86 -13.79
N ALA A 252 -5.55 -7.30 -12.61
CA ALA A 252 -5.60 -6.53 -11.38
C ALA A 252 -5.62 -7.50 -10.19
N ALA A 253 -5.16 -7.04 -9.02
CA ALA A 253 -5.21 -7.80 -7.78
C ALA A 253 -5.55 -6.90 -6.61
N VAL A 254 -6.14 -7.46 -5.55
CA VAL A 254 -6.54 -6.74 -4.34
C VAL A 254 -6.27 -7.58 -3.10
N VAL A 255 -5.93 -6.92 -2.00
CA VAL A 255 -5.82 -7.56 -0.69
C VAL A 255 -7.22 -7.79 -0.12
N LEU A 256 -7.52 -9.01 0.32
CA LEU A 256 -8.77 -9.35 1.00
C LEU A 256 -8.90 -8.54 2.30
N LYS A 257 -10.15 -8.23 2.69
CA LYS A 257 -10.43 -7.39 3.88
C LYS A 257 -9.73 -7.88 5.15
N SER A 258 -9.66 -9.19 5.37
CA SER A 258 -8.97 -9.82 6.50
C SER A 258 -7.46 -9.61 6.49
N CYS A 259 -6.86 -9.39 5.31
CA CYS A 259 -5.42 -9.28 5.11
C CYS A 259 -4.94 -7.82 5.00
N ARG A 260 -5.85 -6.83 4.93
CA ARG A 260 -5.50 -5.41 4.71
C ARG A 260 -4.61 -4.79 5.78
N GLU A 261 -4.55 -5.35 6.98
CA GLU A 261 -3.69 -4.80 8.04
C GLU A 261 -2.39 -5.59 8.24
N ASN A 262 -2.26 -6.74 7.56
CA ASN A 262 -1.16 -7.67 7.76
C ASN A 262 -0.37 -7.98 6.48
N HIS A 263 -0.83 -7.52 5.31
CA HIS A 263 -0.19 -7.82 4.02
C HIS A 263 0.15 -6.55 3.25
N CYS A 264 1.25 -6.63 2.49
CA CYS A 264 1.62 -5.58 1.56
C CYS A 264 0.56 -5.46 0.45
N HIS A 265 0.13 -4.23 0.16
CA HIS A 265 -0.86 -3.97 -0.88
C HIS A 265 -0.33 -4.04 -2.32
N PHE A 266 0.97 -4.34 -2.47
CA PHE A 266 1.62 -4.51 -3.77
C PHE A 266 2.11 -5.94 -3.98
N CYS A 267 3.07 -6.39 -3.17
CA CYS A 267 3.66 -7.74 -3.32
C CYS A 267 2.90 -8.84 -2.57
N PHE A 268 1.83 -8.50 -1.85
CA PHE A 268 0.98 -9.43 -1.09
C PHE A 268 1.69 -10.24 0.01
N THR A 269 2.94 -9.96 0.31
CA THR A 269 3.66 -10.62 1.41
C THR A 269 3.14 -10.16 2.76
N GLU A 270 3.16 -11.06 3.74
CA GLU A 270 2.89 -10.69 5.13
C GLU A 270 3.88 -9.61 5.61
N LEU A 271 3.37 -8.69 6.41
CA LEU A 271 4.10 -7.54 6.92
C LEU A 271 4.67 -7.84 8.30
N GLY A 272 5.94 -7.47 8.48
CA GLY A 272 6.55 -7.36 9.80
C GLY A 272 6.23 -6.01 10.48
N GLY A 273 7.02 -5.66 11.50
CA GLY A 273 6.84 -4.40 12.24
C GLY A 273 7.24 -3.13 11.48
N ASP A 274 8.11 -3.23 10.47
CA ASP A 274 8.62 -2.09 9.68
C ASP A 274 7.73 -1.78 8.47
N VAL A 275 6.50 -1.37 8.77
CA VAL A 275 5.50 -1.03 7.75
C VAL A 275 5.64 0.42 7.32
N ILE A 276 5.45 0.66 6.02
CA ILE A 276 5.29 1.98 5.41
C ILE A 276 3.83 2.17 5.01
N PHE A 277 3.33 3.40 5.14
CA PHE A 277 1.95 3.76 4.79
C PHE A 277 1.90 4.64 3.54
N CYS A 278 0.75 4.62 2.86
CA CYS A 278 0.45 5.62 1.83
C CYS A 278 0.50 7.03 2.45
N PRO A 279 1.07 8.04 1.77
CA PRO A 279 1.10 9.41 2.27
C PRO A 279 -0.29 10.06 2.35
N PHE A 280 -1.24 9.65 1.50
CA PHE A 280 -2.56 10.31 1.35
C PHE A 280 -3.69 9.64 2.12
N CYS A 281 -3.66 8.32 2.29
CA CYS A 281 -4.71 7.59 3.00
C CYS A 281 -4.16 6.59 4.03
N ALA A 282 -5.03 6.14 4.93
CA ALA A 282 -4.66 5.23 6.03
C ALA A 282 -4.88 3.73 5.71
N THR A 283 -5.16 3.38 4.45
CA THR A 283 -5.58 2.02 4.08
C THR A 283 -4.41 1.11 3.69
N PRO A 284 -3.64 1.38 2.63
CA PRO A 284 -2.66 0.43 2.14
C PRO A 284 -1.36 0.49 2.94
N PHE A 285 -0.83 -0.70 3.17
CA PHE A 285 0.39 -0.94 3.91
C PHE A 285 1.44 -1.52 2.95
N TYR A 286 2.70 -1.14 3.13
CA TYR A 286 3.79 -1.52 2.26
C TYR A 286 4.98 -2.04 3.05
N CYS A 287 5.65 -3.08 2.54
CA CYS A 287 6.87 -3.64 3.15
C CYS A 287 8.13 -2.82 2.83
N SER A 288 8.09 -2.01 1.78
CA SER A 288 9.23 -1.23 1.28
C SER A 288 8.79 0.02 0.53
N GLU A 289 9.71 0.97 0.37
CA GLU A 289 9.51 2.16 -0.45
C GLU A 289 9.24 1.80 -1.91
N HIS A 290 9.96 0.80 -2.42
CA HIS A 290 9.75 0.26 -3.77
C HIS A 290 8.30 -0.22 -4.00
N CYS A 291 7.75 -0.99 -3.05
CA CYS A 291 6.37 -1.46 -3.14
C CYS A 291 5.36 -0.32 -3.07
N ARG A 292 5.64 0.72 -2.25
CA ARG A 292 4.78 1.91 -2.17
C ARG A 292 4.77 2.69 -3.49
N GLU A 293 5.94 2.90 -4.10
CA GLU A 293 6.08 3.65 -5.35
C GLU A 293 5.41 2.91 -6.52
N LYS A 294 5.64 1.61 -6.64
CA LYS A 294 4.98 0.78 -7.66
C LYS A 294 3.47 0.76 -7.49
N ALA A 295 2.99 0.64 -6.25
CA ALA A 295 1.56 0.69 -5.97
C ALA A 295 0.93 2.07 -6.20
N ASP A 296 1.67 3.18 -6.17
CA ASP A 296 1.06 4.52 -6.37
C ASP A 296 0.37 4.61 -7.75
N LEU A 297 0.88 3.91 -8.77
CA LEU A 297 0.23 3.82 -10.07
C LEU A 297 -1.16 3.18 -9.97
N GLU A 298 -1.27 2.06 -9.26
CA GLU A 298 -2.53 1.32 -9.10
C GLU A 298 -3.43 1.86 -7.99
N HIS A 299 -2.89 2.63 -7.05
CA HIS A 299 -3.59 3.08 -5.85
C HIS A 299 -3.96 4.58 -5.90
N ARG A 300 -3.37 5.38 -6.79
CA ARG A 300 -3.63 6.83 -6.87
C ARG A 300 -5.11 7.16 -7.03
N HIS A 301 -5.83 6.42 -7.87
CA HIS A 301 -7.24 6.63 -8.13
C HIS A 301 -8.13 6.18 -6.97
N GLU A 302 -7.57 5.40 -6.03
CA GLU A 302 -8.21 4.94 -4.80
C GLU A 302 -8.05 5.90 -3.61
N CYS A 303 -7.09 6.84 -3.66
CA CYS A 303 -6.79 7.71 -2.51
C CYS A 303 -6.64 9.21 -2.81
N LYS A 304 -6.33 9.61 -4.05
CA LYS A 304 -6.12 11.02 -4.45
C LYS A 304 -7.39 11.71 -5.00
N GLY A 305 -8.54 11.05 -4.93
CA GLY A 305 -9.83 11.64 -5.32
C GLY A 305 -10.94 11.25 -4.35
N VAL A 306 -11.11 9.95 -4.15
CA VAL A 306 -12.13 9.39 -3.27
C VAL A 306 -11.54 8.13 -2.63
N ASN A 307 -11.54 8.00 -1.29
CA ASN A 307 -11.07 6.84 -0.51
C ASN A 307 -12.02 5.64 -0.61
N TRP A 308 -12.41 5.30 -1.83
CA TRP A 308 -13.48 4.34 -2.09
C TRP A 308 -13.17 2.88 -1.69
N PRO A 309 -11.92 2.39 -1.55
CA PRO A 309 -11.70 1.03 -1.02
C PRO A 309 -12.16 0.85 0.44
N VAL A 310 -12.40 1.95 1.16
CA VAL A 310 -12.91 1.91 2.54
C VAL A 310 -14.37 1.45 2.57
N ILE A 311 -15.16 1.74 1.52
CA ILE A 311 -16.60 1.46 1.49
C ILE A 311 -16.95 0.13 0.81
N PHE A 312 -16.07 -0.38 -0.04
CA PHE A 312 -16.38 -1.50 -0.91
C PHE A 312 -15.86 -2.85 -0.40
N PRO A 313 -16.59 -3.95 -0.68
CA PRO A 313 -16.05 -5.30 -0.56
C PRO A 313 -14.93 -5.53 -1.60
N SER A 314 -14.12 -6.58 -1.39
CA SER A 314 -12.91 -6.80 -2.20
C SER A 314 -13.20 -7.02 -3.69
N ASP A 315 -14.32 -7.63 -4.04
CA ASP A 315 -14.74 -7.85 -5.43
C ASP A 315 -15.10 -6.53 -6.15
N ALA A 316 -15.83 -5.63 -5.49
CA ALA A 316 -16.09 -4.30 -6.04
C ALA A 316 -14.80 -3.46 -6.18
N ILE A 317 -13.82 -3.65 -5.29
CA ILE A 317 -12.51 -2.98 -5.42
C ILE A 317 -11.75 -3.53 -6.62
N LEU A 318 -11.77 -4.85 -6.81
CA LEU A 318 -11.14 -5.51 -7.95
C LEU A 318 -11.74 -5.01 -9.27
N ALA A 319 -13.08 -4.92 -9.35
CA ALA A 319 -13.77 -4.34 -10.51
C ALA A 319 -13.31 -2.89 -10.78
N GLY A 320 -13.21 -2.08 -9.73
CA GLY A 320 -12.68 -0.72 -9.83
C GLY A 320 -11.26 -0.64 -10.42
N ARG A 321 -10.36 -1.51 -9.96
CA ARG A 321 -8.99 -1.58 -10.49
C ARG A 321 -8.94 -2.05 -11.94
N ILE A 322 -9.77 -3.01 -12.33
CA ILE A 322 -9.88 -3.47 -13.73
C ILE A 322 -10.28 -2.31 -14.64
N VAL A 323 -11.29 -1.53 -14.21
CA VAL A 323 -11.78 -0.37 -14.96
C VAL A 323 -10.72 0.74 -15.03
N ALA A 324 -10.04 1.03 -13.92
CA ALA A 324 -8.94 1.98 -13.89
C ALA A 324 -7.80 1.57 -14.84
N ASN A 325 -7.38 0.31 -14.80
CA ASN A 325 -6.33 -0.23 -15.68
C ASN A 325 -6.72 -0.16 -17.16
N PHE A 326 -7.99 -0.41 -17.48
CA PHE A 326 -8.51 -0.25 -18.85
C PHE A 326 -8.37 1.20 -19.35
N ILE A 327 -8.73 2.17 -18.52
CA ILE A 327 -8.65 3.61 -18.86
C ILE A 327 -7.19 4.06 -18.99
N GLU A 328 -6.32 3.63 -18.09
CA GLU A 328 -4.91 4.01 -18.11
C GLU A 328 -4.16 3.45 -19.32
N LYS A 329 -4.60 2.30 -19.85
CA LYS A 329 -4.11 1.73 -21.12
C LYS A 329 -4.71 2.38 -22.38
N GLY A 330 -5.49 3.47 -22.23
CA GLY A 330 -6.10 4.20 -23.35
C GLY A 330 -7.45 3.63 -23.80
N GLY A 331 -8.05 2.73 -23.03
CA GLY A 331 -9.42 2.28 -23.23
C GLY A 331 -10.42 3.43 -23.10
N SER A 332 -11.45 3.42 -23.94
CA SER A 332 -12.51 4.43 -23.94
C SER A 332 -13.87 3.77 -23.83
N PHE A 333 -14.68 4.28 -22.91
CA PHE A 333 -16.10 3.89 -22.78
C PHE A 333 -16.99 4.46 -23.91
N PHE A 334 -16.45 5.33 -24.77
CA PHE A 334 -17.18 5.95 -25.89
C PHE A 334 -17.22 5.09 -27.18
N GLY A 335 -16.71 3.85 -27.16
CA GLY A 335 -16.58 2.99 -28.34
C GLY A 335 -17.24 1.61 -28.22
N SER A 336 -17.56 1.00 -29.36
CA SER A 336 -18.22 -0.31 -29.52
C SER A 336 -17.37 -1.54 -29.16
N LYS A 337 -16.17 -1.34 -28.62
CA LYS A 337 -15.41 -2.41 -27.96
C LYS A 337 -15.62 -2.26 -26.46
N PRO A 338 -16.63 -2.91 -25.86
CA PRO A 338 -16.67 -3.03 -24.41
C PRO A 338 -15.32 -3.59 -23.93
N ILE A 339 -14.97 -3.38 -22.65
CA ILE A 339 -14.09 -4.33 -21.96
C ILE A 339 -14.57 -5.71 -22.42
N GLU A 340 -13.73 -6.60 -22.95
CA GLU A 340 -14.18 -7.90 -23.47
C GLU A 340 -14.85 -8.69 -22.31
N THR A 341 -16.14 -8.42 -22.06
CA THR A 341 -16.90 -8.67 -20.82
C THR A 341 -17.81 -9.87 -20.95
N SER A 342 -17.69 -10.62 -22.05
CA SER A 342 -18.63 -11.67 -22.41
C SER A 342 -18.77 -12.78 -21.35
N ASP A 343 -17.89 -12.85 -20.35
CA ASP A 343 -17.92 -13.88 -19.31
C ASP A 343 -17.88 -13.38 -17.85
N PHE A 344 -18.05 -12.09 -17.51
CA PHE A 344 -18.08 -11.70 -16.07
C PHE A 344 -19.48 -11.69 -15.45
N SER A 345 -20.54 -11.66 -16.26
CA SER A 345 -21.93 -11.57 -15.80
C SER A 345 -22.68 -12.91 -15.74
N HIS A 346 -22.05 -14.03 -16.12
CA HIS A 346 -22.70 -15.35 -16.18
C HIS A 346 -23.32 -15.77 -14.82
N ASN A 347 -22.68 -15.38 -13.72
CA ASN A 347 -23.18 -15.67 -12.37
C ASN A 347 -24.25 -14.68 -11.88
N TYR A 348 -24.43 -13.52 -12.52
CA TYR A 348 -25.38 -12.49 -12.08
C TYR A 348 -26.81 -13.04 -11.97
N VAL A 349 -27.21 -13.93 -12.89
CA VAL A 349 -28.55 -14.53 -12.90
C VAL A 349 -28.79 -15.37 -11.64
N HIS A 350 -27.75 -16.00 -11.10
CA HIS A 350 -27.80 -16.88 -9.95
C HIS A 350 -27.62 -16.17 -8.60
N GLU A 351 -27.32 -14.87 -8.61
CA GLU A 351 -27.18 -14.06 -7.39
C GLU A 351 -28.51 -13.86 -6.67
N SER A 352 -28.45 -13.75 -5.34
CA SER A 352 -29.64 -13.46 -4.54
C SER A 352 -30.20 -12.06 -4.87
N PRO A 353 -31.51 -11.82 -4.68
CA PRO A 353 -32.12 -10.51 -4.88
C PRO A 353 -31.37 -9.37 -4.17
N GLU A 354 -31.00 -9.59 -2.91
CA GLU A 354 -30.27 -8.63 -2.08
C GLU A 354 -28.88 -8.36 -2.65
N ARG A 355 -28.19 -9.41 -3.13
CA ARG A 355 -26.86 -9.28 -3.72
C ARG A 355 -26.91 -8.51 -5.04
N LYS A 356 -27.91 -8.75 -5.89
CA LYS A 356 -28.15 -7.96 -7.11
C LYS A 356 -28.31 -6.48 -6.81
N LEU A 357 -29.09 -6.14 -5.79
CA LEU A 357 -29.27 -4.75 -5.34
C LEU A 357 -27.95 -4.14 -4.82
N GLU A 358 -27.16 -4.90 -4.07
CA GLU A 358 -25.84 -4.46 -3.62
C GLU A 358 -24.89 -4.18 -4.79
N LEU A 359 -24.81 -5.09 -5.76
CA LEU A 359 -23.98 -4.92 -6.96
C LEU A 359 -24.37 -3.67 -7.74
N HIS A 360 -25.67 -3.42 -7.92
CA HIS A 360 -26.16 -2.20 -8.56
C HIS A 360 -25.73 -0.93 -7.81
N ILE A 361 -25.91 -0.91 -6.48
CA ILE A 361 -25.49 0.23 -5.67
C ILE A 361 -23.97 0.39 -5.72
N TYR A 362 -23.21 -0.71 -5.64
CA TYR A 362 -21.76 -0.67 -5.70
C TYR A 362 -21.27 -0.12 -7.02
N SER A 363 -21.85 -0.56 -8.14
CA SER A 363 -21.51 -0.06 -9.46
C SER A 363 -21.78 1.44 -9.60
N VAL A 364 -22.96 1.92 -9.17
CA VAL A 364 -23.29 3.36 -9.23
C VAL A 364 -22.34 4.19 -8.36
N VAL A 365 -22.04 3.74 -7.14
CA VAL A 365 -21.12 4.47 -6.25
C VAL A 365 -19.69 4.40 -6.78
N LEU A 366 -19.25 3.25 -7.31
CA LEU A 366 -17.91 3.07 -7.86
C LEU A 366 -17.72 3.95 -9.10
N LEU A 367 -18.70 3.96 -10.00
CA LEU A 367 -18.71 4.82 -11.18
C LEU A 367 -18.65 6.29 -10.77
N TYR A 368 -19.33 6.69 -9.70
CA TYR A 368 -19.28 8.06 -9.19
C TYR A 368 -17.86 8.39 -8.67
N CYS A 369 -17.25 7.48 -7.91
CA CYS A 369 -15.90 7.65 -7.37
C CYS A 369 -14.85 7.73 -8.49
N LEU A 370 -14.95 6.87 -9.50
CA LEU A 370 -14.04 6.84 -10.64
C LEU A 370 -14.26 8.06 -11.56
N ASN A 371 -15.50 8.48 -11.80
CA ASN A 371 -15.82 9.70 -12.54
C ASN A 371 -15.26 10.95 -11.84
N TYR A 372 -15.28 11.01 -10.51
CA TYR A 372 -14.65 12.11 -9.77
C TYR A 372 -13.14 12.21 -10.04
N TYR A 373 -12.45 11.07 -10.13
CA TYR A 373 -11.00 11.05 -10.36
C TYR A 373 -10.62 11.23 -11.84
N TYR A 374 -11.28 10.51 -12.75
CA TYR A 374 -10.96 10.48 -14.18
C TYR A 374 -11.74 11.51 -15.01
N GLY A 375 -12.72 12.19 -14.42
CA GLY A 375 -13.55 13.21 -15.07
C GLY A 375 -14.32 12.67 -16.28
N SER A 376 -14.25 13.41 -17.39
CA SER A 376 -14.97 13.10 -18.63
C SER A 376 -14.54 11.80 -19.31
N ARG A 377 -13.44 11.16 -18.89
CA ARG A 377 -13.00 9.86 -19.42
C ARG A 377 -13.95 8.71 -19.06
N ILE A 378 -14.75 8.88 -18.02
CA ILE A 378 -15.77 7.91 -17.59
C ILE A 378 -17.12 8.62 -17.64
N PRO A 379 -17.95 8.37 -18.66
CA PRO A 379 -19.29 8.95 -18.68
C PRO A 379 -20.10 8.35 -17.53
N PHE A 380 -20.73 9.20 -16.73
CA PHE A 380 -21.64 8.75 -15.69
C PHE A 380 -22.99 8.39 -16.33
N SER A 381 -23.15 7.14 -16.74
CA SER A 381 -24.30 6.64 -17.49
C SER A 381 -24.70 5.23 -17.05
N GLY A 382 -25.94 4.83 -17.32
CA GLY A 382 -26.39 3.46 -17.06
C GLY A 382 -25.62 2.41 -17.84
N THR A 383 -25.12 2.75 -19.04
CA THR A 383 -24.23 1.87 -19.82
C THR A 383 -22.92 1.63 -19.08
N SER A 384 -22.27 2.69 -18.61
CA SER A 384 -21.03 2.56 -17.83
C SER A 384 -21.27 1.78 -16.55
N ALA A 385 -22.35 2.09 -15.82
CA ALA A 385 -22.76 1.39 -14.60
C ALA A 385 -23.20 -0.08 -14.83
N SER A 386 -23.52 -0.48 -16.05
CA SER A 386 -23.77 -1.90 -16.35
C SER A 386 -22.48 -2.68 -16.62
N GLN A 387 -21.39 -1.96 -16.95
CA GLN A 387 -20.08 -2.52 -17.28
C GLN A 387 -19.14 -2.56 -16.08
N THR A 388 -19.22 -1.57 -15.17
CA THR A 388 -18.64 -1.61 -13.82
C THR A 388 -19.44 -2.51 -12.90
#